data_AF-A0A5N6IYL4-F1
#
_entry.id   AF-A0A5N6IYL4-F1
#
_cell.length_a   1.000
_cell.length_b   1.000
_cell.length_c   1.000
_cell.angle_alpha   90.00
_cell.angle_beta   90.00
_cell.angle_gamma   90.00
#
_symmetry.space_group_name_H-M   'P 1'
#
loop_
_entity.id
_entity.type
_entity.pdbx_description
1 polymer ?
#
loop_
_entity_poly.entity_id
_entity_poly.type
_entity_poly.pdbx_seq_one_letter_code
_entity_poly.pdbx_strand_id
1 'polypeptide(L)'
;MAHVHFVARNWHQDIKPPNVLLDSDQNVRIIDWEQCGANPFIMAPEIDGTWDAVELDQEVNGRRQIAYHRYEGPKRVNQAVEPRWNSHPDWNQNCPRASELAEVFSLGRTMWIILEQIGLERTVGVTDYSTVVIQWSRWSDDIPAPWKHMVELSMAHNPNDRPLMNELLGFWEKELQGHRLSS
;
A
#
# COMPACT_ATOMS: atom_id res chain seq x y z
N MET A 1 -10.65 1.99 0.42
CA MET A 1 -9.53 2.49 1.26
C MET A 1 -9.65 3.96 1.63
N ALA A 2 -9.97 4.90 0.74
CA ALA A 2 -10.18 6.31 1.11
C ALA A 2 -11.14 6.51 2.32
N HIS A 3 -12.27 5.80 2.34
CA HIS A 3 -13.18 5.82 3.50
C HIS A 3 -12.52 5.32 4.80
N VAL A 4 -11.65 4.31 4.72
CA VAL A 4 -10.94 3.73 5.86
C VAL A 4 -10.03 4.77 6.51
N HIS A 5 -9.22 5.48 5.70
CA HIS A 5 -8.33 6.51 6.21
C HIS A 5 -9.04 7.78 6.65
N PHE A 6 -9.98 8.29 5.84
CA PHE A 6 -10.50 9.64 6.05
C PHE A 6 -11.76 9.71 6.91
N VAL A 7 -12.59 8.66 6.88
CA VAL A 7 -13.83 8.59 7.67
C VAL A 7 -13.63 7.72 8.91
N ALA A 8 -13.16 6.48 8.74
CA ALA A 8 -12.97 5.56 9.85
C ALA A 8 -11.70 5.83 10.66
N ARG A 9 -10.76 6.65 10.14
CA ARG A 9 -9.47 6.96 10.76
C ARG A 9 -8.72 5.69 11.17
N ASN A 10 -8.68 4.73 10.26
CA ASN A 10 -8.11 3.41 10.48
C ASN A 10 -7.24 3.00 9.28
N TRP A 11 -6.67 1.80 9.34
CA TRP A 11 -5.87 1.16 8.30
C TRP A 11 -6.24 -0.32 8.17
N HIS A 12 -5.85 -0.96 7.06
CA HIS A 12 -6.05 -2.39 6.84
C HIS A 12 -4.82 -3.26 7.09
N GLN A 13 -3.60 -2.76 6.86
CA GLN A 13 -2.31 -3.45 7.09
C GLN A 13 -1.94 -4.58 6.11
N ASP A 14 -2.91 -5.33 5.61
CA ASP A 14 -2.67 -6.52 4.78
C ASP A 14 -3.56 -6.58 3.52
N ILE A 15 -3.59 -5.48 2.76
CA ILE A 15 -4.31 -5.43 1.48
C ILE A 15 -3.54 -6.27 0.47
N LYS A 16 -4.13 -7.36 -0.02
CA LYS A 16 -3.54 -8.30 -1.00
C LYS A 16 -4.65 -8.98 -1.80
N PRO A 17 -4.39 -9.55 -2.98
CA PRO A 17 -5.46 -10.13 -3.79
C PRO A 17 -6.33 -11.18 -3.07
N PRO A 18 -5.80 -12.08 -2.22
CA PRO A 18 -6.62 -12.99 -1.43
C PRO A 18 -7.63 -12.31 -0.47
N ASN A 19 -7.37 -11.05 -0.10
CA ASN A 19 -8.21 -10.27 0.80
C ASN A 19 -9.20 -9.36 0.03
N VAL A 20 -9.28 -9.53 -1.29
CA VAL A 20 -10.19 -8.82 -2.20
C VAL A 20 -11.15 -9.84 -2.82
N LEU A 21 -12.40 -9.83 -2.37
CA LEU A 21 -13.46 -10.72 -2.87
C LEU A 21 -14.38 -10.01 -3.84
N LEU A 22 -15.04 -10.78 -4.70
CA LEU A 22 -16.19 -10.33 -5.50
C LEU A 22 -17.45 -10.96 -4.93
N ASP A 23 -18.47 -10.15 -4.65
CA ASP A 23 -19.80 -10.68 -4.31
C ASP A 23 -20.58 -11.09 -5.57
N SER A 24 -21.82 -11.57 -5.39
CA SER A 24 -22.68 -12.04 -6.50
C SER A 24 -22.97 -10.98 -7.55
N ASP A 25 -22.89 -9.71 -7.18
CA ASP A 25 -23.13 -8.56 -8.05
C ASP A 25 -21.81 -7.99 -8.60
N GLN A 26 -20.71 -8.73 -8.45
CA GLN A 26 -19.35 -8.32 -8.83
C GLN A 26 -18.84 -7.07 -8.10
N ASN A 27 -19.39 -6.73 -6.93
CA ASN A 27 -18.82 -5.68 -6.13
C ASN A 27 -17.57 -6.19 -5.40
N VAL A 28 -16.56 -5.32 -5.35
CA VAL A 28 -15.34 -5.58 -4.59
C VAL A 28 -15.62 -5.45 -3.09
N ARG A 29 -15.25 -6.48 -2.33
CA ARG A 29 -15.30 -6.55 -0.86
C ARG A 29 -13.90 -6.75 -0.32
N ILE A 30 -13.50 -5.91 0.64
CA ILE A 30 -12.21 -6.03 1.33
C ILE A 30 -12.47 -6.74 2.68
N ILE A 31 -11.72 -7.81 2.94
CA ILE A 31 -11.84 -8.68 4.12
C ILE A 31 -10.53 -8.77 4.90
N ASP A 32 -10.49 -9.55 5.98
CA ASP A 32 -9.26 -9.85 6.72
C ASP A 32 -8.67 -8.61 7.41
N TRP A 33 -9.52 -7.96 8.21
CA TRP A 33 -9.22 -6.73 8.94
C TRP A 33 -8.45 -6.96 10.24
N GLU A 34 -7.95 -8.18 10.45
CA GLU A 34 -7.14 -8.48 11.63
C GLU A 34 -5.76 -7.80 11.53
N GLN A 35 -5.38 -7.07 12.57
CA GLN A 35 -4.15 -6.27 12.60
C GLN A 35 -2.93 -7.09 13.03
N CYS A 36 -2.84 -8.36 12.61
CA CYS A 36 -1.73 -9.25 12.90
C CYS A 36 -0.99 -9.65 11.62
N GLY A 37 0.34 -9.40 11.62
CA GLY A 37 1.23 -9.90 10.56
C GLY A 37 0.95 -9.37 9.15
N ALA A 38 1.57 -8.26 8.75
CA ALA A 38 1.54 -7.83 7.36
C ALA A 38 2.31 -8.81 6.46
N ASN A 39 1.81 -9.10 5.26
CA ASN A 39 2.55 -9.90 4.29
C ASN A 39 3.81 -9.13 3.81
N PRO A 40 5.03 -9.65 4.04
CA PRO A 40 6.26 -9.00 3.60
C PRO A 40 6.37 -8.76 2.09
N PHE A 41 5.60 -9.48 1.29
CA PHE A 41 5.53 -9.29 -0.16
C PHE A 41 4.85 -7.97 -0.55
N ILE A 42 3.90 -7.51 0.26
CA ILE A 42 3.02 -6.41 -0.10
C ILE A 42 3.32 -5.16 0.72
N MET A 43 3.81 -5.33 1.95
CA MET A 43 4.08 -4.23 2.87
C MET A 43 5.10 -3.23 2.30
N ALA A 44 4.88 -1.95 2.61
CA ALA A 44 5.84 -0.90 2.32
C ALA A 44 7.16 -1.13 3.09
N PRO A 45 8.32 -0.83 2.49
CA PRO A 45 9.62 -1.12 3.12
C PRO A 45 9.82 -0.37 4.44
N GLU A 46 9.27 0.83 4.57
CA GLU A 46 9.40 1.65 5.79
C GLU A 46 8.53 1.15 6.96
N ILE A 47 7.61 0.21 6.74
CA ILE A 47 6.70 -0.30 7.78
C ILE A 47 7.16 -1.60 8.43
N ASP A 48 8.48 -1.83 8.44
CA ASP A 48 9.14 -2.99 9.06
C ASP A 48 9.15 -2.98 10.60
N GLY A 49 8.58 -1.95 11.22
CA GLY A 49 8.53 -1.75 12.66
C GLY A 49 9.74 -1.04 13.26
N THR A 50 10.73 -0.65 12.45
CA THR A 50 11.98 -0.02 12.90
C THR A 50 12.02 1.49 12.70
N TRP A 51 10.98 2.08 12.11
CA TRP A 51 10.91 3.51 11.78
C TRP A 51 9.82 4.24 12.55
N ASP A 52 10.14 5.46 12.94
CA ASP A 52 9.20 6.50 13.37
C ASP A 52 8.96 7.47 12.22
N ALA A 53 7.75 8.02 12.15
CA ALA A 53 7.37 8.96 11.11
C ALA A 53 6.90 10.27 11.74
N VAL A 54 7.43 11.38 11.24
CA VAL A 54 7.08 12.73 11.70
C VAL A 54 6.75 13.59 10.48
N GLU A 55 5.62 14.28 10.56
CA GLU A 55 5.26 15.26 9.55
C GLU A 55 6.09 16.53 9.74
N LEU A 56 6.73 16.98 8.67
CA LEU A 56 7.54 18.20 8.64
C LEU A 56 6.70 19.39 8.20
N ASP A 57 7.05 20.58 8.69
CA ASP A 57 6.48 21.85 8.22
C ASP A 57 6.99 22.24 6.82
N GLN A 58 8.00 21.54 6.29
CA GLN A 58 8.50 21.75 4.95
C GLN A 58 7.51 21.23 3.91
N GLU A 59 7.23 22.06 2.91
CA GLU A 59 6.46 21.67 1.72
C GLU A 59 7.37 21.54 0.49
N VAL A 60 7.14 20.49 -0.29
CA VAL A 60 7.73 20.27 -1.62
C VAL A 60 6.58 20.03 -2.58
N ASN A 61 6.53 20.80 -3.67
CA ASN A 61 5.43 20.75 -4.65
C ASN A 61 4.03 20.87 -4.01
N GLY A 62 3.89 21.71 -2.98
CA GLY A 62 2.63 21.92 -2.26
C GLY A 62 2.21 20.79 -1.34
N ARG A 63 3.12 19.83 -1.05
CA ARG A 63 2.88 18.73 -0.12
C ARG A 63 3.85 18.81 1.05
N ARG A 64 3.31 18.77 2.26
CA ARG A 64 4.13 18.58 3.46
C ARG A 64 4.91 17.28 3.35
N GLN A 65 6.13 17.29 3.85
CA GLN A 65 7.02 16.13 3.81
C GLN A 65 6.89 15.30 5.08
N ILE A 66 7.19 14.01 5.00
CA ILE A 66 7.36 13.13 6.15
C ILE A 66 8.82 12.76 6.26
N ALA A 67 9.38 12.92 7.46
CA ALA A 67 10.68 12.35 7.81
C ALA A 67 10.49 11.00 8.49
N TYR A 68 11.27 10.02 8.04
CA TYR A 68 11.36 8.71 8.66
C TYR A 68 12.68 8.62 9.41
N HIS A 69 12.60 8.34 10.71
CA HIS A 69 13.76 8.21 11.58
C HIS A 69 13.83 6.79 12.11
N ARG A 70 15.03 6.22 12.11
CA ARG A 70 15.21 4.89 12.68
C ARG A 70 15.01 4.99 14.19
N TYR A 71 14.19 4.13 14.75
CA TYR A 71 13.91 4.13 16.18
C TYR A 71 15.14 3.65 16.97
N GLU A 72 15.54 4.43 17.96
CA GLU A 72 16.74 4.19 18.80
C GLU A 72 16.40 3.80 20.25
N GLY A 73 15.12 3.63 20.58
CA GLY A 73 14.68 3.28 21.94
C GLY A 73 14.76 1.78 22.27
N PRO A 74 14.20 1.36 23.43
CA PRO A 74 14.16 -0.04 23.84
C PRO A 74 13.47 -0.94 22.80
N LYS A 75 13.91 -2.20 22.69
CA LYS A 75 13.35 -3.18 21.74
C LYS A 75 11.82 -3.16 21.75
N ARG A 76 11.24 -2.83 20.60
CA ARG A 76 9.79 -2.85 20.37
C ARG A 76 9.30 -4.29 20.20
N VAL A 77 8.15 -4.60 20.79
CA VAL A 77 7.50 -5.91 20.71
C VAL A 77 6.00 -5.66 20.75
N ASN A 78 5.25 -6.18 19.77
CA ASN A 78 3.80 -6.09 19.77
C ASN A 78 3.19 -7.04 20.80
N GLN A 79 3.51 -8.35 20.72
CA GLN A 79 3.03 -9.41 21.61
C GLN A 79 4.00 -10.61 21.65
N ALA A 80 3.76 -11.59 22.53
CA ALA A 80 4.61 -12.78 22.70
C ALA A 80 4.67 -13.71 21.46
N VAL A 81 3.66 -13.64 20.58
CA VAL A 81 3.50 -14.53 19.42
C VAL A 81 3.99 -13.89 18.11
N GLU A 82 3.90 -12.56 17.99
CA GLU A 82 4.38 -11.78 16.85
C GLU A 82 5.39 -10.74 17.35
N PRO A 83 6.70 -11.02 17.29
CA PRO A 83 7.71 -10.17 17.93
C PRO A 83 7.98 -8.87 17.17
N ARG A 84 7.48 -8.73 15.93
CA ARG A 84 7.70 -7.53 15.12
C ARG A 84 6.73 -6.43 15.53
N TRP A 85 7.25 -5.22 15.66
CA TRP A 85 6.47 -4.04 15.95
C TRP A 85 5.58 -3.66 14.77
N ASN A 86 4.36 -3.20 15.05
CA ASN A 86 3.46 -2.66 14.05
C ASN A 86 3.48 -1.15 14.21
N SER A 87 3.96 -0.43 13.19
CA SER A 87 4.06 1.03 13.25
C SER A 87 2.70 1.72 13.05
N HIS A 88 1.70 1.04 12.48
CA HIS A 88 0.43 1.69 12.13
C HIS A 88 -0.33 2.29 13.32
N PRO A 89 -0.47 1.65 14.50
CA PRO A 89 -1.15 2.27 15.64
C PRO A 89 -0.53 3.62 16.05
N ASP A 90 0.80 3.69 16.10
CA ASP A 90 1.52 4.91 16.44
C ASP A 90 1.41 5.98 15.34
N TRP A 91 1.65 5.58 14.10
CA TRP A 91 1.56 6.50 12.96
C TRP A 91 0.14 7.00 12.76
N ASN A 92 -0.88 6.18 12.88
CA ASN A 92 -2.27 6.62 12.73
C ASN A 92 -2.68 7.65 13.80
N GLN A 93 -1.98 7.69 14.94
CA GLN A 93 -2.17 8.73 15.96
C GLN A 93 -1.31 9.97 15.72
N ASN A 94 -0.03 9.78 15.39
CA ASN A 94 0.98 10.85 15.41
C ASN A 94 1.35 11.40 14.03
N CYS A 95 1.23 10.57 12.98
CA CYS A 95 1.50 10.93 11.58
C CYS A 95 0.62 10.10 10.61
N PRO A 96 -0.70 10.36 10.55
CA PRO A 96 -1.64 9.48 9.80
C PRO A 96 -1.28 9.31 8.33
N ARG A 97 -0.65 10.33 7.73
CA ARG A 97 -0.18 10.28 6.34
C ARG A 97 0.90 9.24 6.12
N ALA A 98 1.71 8.89 7.11
CA ALA A 98 2.69 7.81 6.98
C ALA A 98 1.99 6.45 6.81
N SER A 99 0.89 6.22 7.54
CA SER A 99 0.05 5.02 7.36
C SER A 99 -0.66 5.02 6.01
N GLU A 100 -1.17 6.17 5.56
CA GLU A 100 -1.75 6.34 4.23
C GLU A 100 -0.78 5.95 3.12
N LEU A 101 0.43 6.52 3.12
CA LEU A 101 1.43 6.27 2.08
C LEU A 101 1.92 4.81 2.08
N ALA A 102 2.00 4.17 3.25
CA ALA A 102 2.30 2.76 3.35
C ALA A 102 1.17 1.89 2.75
N GLU A 103 -0.10 2.23 2.97
CA GLU A 103 -1.21 1.51 2.34
C GLU A 103 -1.34 1.79 0.84
N VAL A 104 -0.99 2.99 0.37
CA VAL A 104 -0.87 3.29 -1.07
C VAL A 104 0.15 2.35 -1.73
N PHE A 105 1.28 2.10 -1.09
CA PHE A 105 2.26 1.13 -1.59
C PHE A 105 1.68 -0.29 -1.67
N SER A 106 1.04 -0.75 -0.60
CA SER A 106 0.38 -2.06 -0.56
C SER A 106 -0.69 -2.22 -1.65
N LEU A 107 -1.46 -1.15 -1.90
CA LEU A 107 -2.42 -1.10 -3.01
C LEU A 107 -1.73 -1.16 -4.37
N GLY A 108 -0.64 -0.42 -4.57
CA GLY A 108 0.17 -0.49 -5.79
C GLY A 108 0.67 -1.90 -6.07
N ARG A 109 1.25 -2.55 -5.05
CA ARG A 109 1.71 -3.95 -5.12
C ARG A 109 0.56 -4.91 -5.46
N THR A 110 -0.59 -4.75 -4.80
CA THR A 110 -1.79 -5.55 -5.05
C THR A 110 -2.29 -5.39 -6.48
N MET A 111 -2.38 -4.16 -6.97
CA MET A 111 -2.81 -3.86 -8.33
C MET A 111 -1.84 -4.43 -9.36
N TRP A 112 -0.53 -4.30 -9.15
CA TRP A 112 0.48 -4.90 -10.02
C TRP A 112 0.28 -6.42 -10.12
N ILE A 113 0.11 -7.12 -9.00
CA ILE A 113 -0.13 -8.58 -8.99
C ILE A 113 -1.38 -8.96 -9.78
N ILE A 114 -2.46 -8.19 -9.64
CA ILE A 114 -3.72 -8.45 -10.34
C ILE A 114 -3.54 -8.22 -11.85
N LEU A 115 -2.98 -7.09 -12.25
CA LEU A 115 -2.85 -6.68 -13.65
C LEU A 115 -1.81 -7.50 -14.42
N GLU A 116 -0.72 -7.87 -13.76
CA GLU A 116 0.33 -8.75 -14.31
C GLU A 116 -0.04 -10.24 -14.15
N GLN A 117 -1.13 -10.56 -13.44
CA GLN A 117 -1.61 -11.91 -13.18
C GLN A 117 -0.55 -12.81 -12.53
N ILE A 118 0.17 -12.27 -11.55
CA ILE A 118 1.26 -12.97 -10.88
C ILE A 118 0.67 -14.07 -10.00
N GLY A 119 1.11 -15.31 -10.23
CA GLY A 119 0.82 -16.42 -9.34
C GLY A 119 1.39 -16.14 -7.95
N LEU A 120 0.53 -16.10 -6.94
CA LEU A 120 0.91 -15.91 -5.53
C LEU A 120 1.48 -17.18 -4.88
N GLU A 121 2.00 -18.11 -5.67
CA GLU A 121 2.57 -19.35 -5.16
C GLU A 121 3.84 -19.04 -4.35
N ARG A 122 3.97 -19.67 -3.16
CA ARG A 122 5.23 -19.59 -2.41
C ARG A 122 6.34 -20.22 -3.24
N THR A 123 7.30 -19.41 -3.68
CA THR A 123 8.52 -19.93 -4.29
C THR A 123 9.37 -20.59 -3.20
N VAL A 124 9.61 -21.90 -3.35
CA VAL A 124 10.44 -22.67 -2.43
C VAL A 124 11.83 -22.01 -2.34
N GLY A 125 12.24 -21.64 -1.12
CA GLY A 125 13.53 -21.00 -0.85
C GLY A 125 13.52 -19.46 -0.85
N VAL A 126 12.43 -18.81 -1.26
CA VAL A 126 12.27 -17.35 -1.12
C VAL A 126 11.52 -17.06 0.17
N THR A 127 12.25 -16.54 1.16
CA THR A 127 11.69 -16.10 2.46
C THR A 127 11.57 -14.58 2.56
N ASP A 128 12.26 -13.86 1.68
CA ASP A 128 12.25 -12.40 1.61
C ASP A 128 11.84 -11.94 0.22
N TYR A 129 10.61 -11.44 0.14
CA TYR A 129 10.02 -10.92 -1.08
C TYR A 129 10.17 -9.40 -1.22
N SER A 130 10.85 -8.74 -0.28
CA SER A 130 11.17 -7.31 -0.40
C SER A 130 12.10 -7.03 -1.60
N THR A 131 12.82 -8.05 -2.08
CA THR A 131 13.71 -8.00 -3.24
C THR A 131 13.01 -8.28 -4.58
N VAL A 132 11.69 -8.54 -4.56
CA VAL A 132 10.93 -8.78 -5.80
C VAL A 132 10.94 -7.54 -6.67
N VAL A 133 11.65 -7.65 -7.79
CA VAL A 133 11.69 -6.66 -8.85
C VAL A 133 10.31 -6.56 -9.48
N ILE A 134 9.71 -5.37 -9.41
CA ILE A 134 8.46 -5.06 -10.11
C ILE A 134 8.81 -4.94 -11.59
N GLN A 135 8.23 -5.81 -12.40
CA GLN A 135 8.43 -5.79 -13.84
C GLN A 135 7.10 -6.11 -14.52
N TRP A 136 6.72 -5.26 -15.48
CA TRP A 136 5.65 -5.56 -16.41
C TRP A 136 6.20 -6.45 -17.52
N SER A 137 5.53 -7.55 -17.81
CA SER A 137 5.89 -8.39 -18.95
C SER A 137 4.92 -8.17 -20.11
N ARG A 138 5.16 -8.90 -21.20
CA ARG A 138 4.25 -8.94 -22.35
C ARG A 138 2.83 -9.41 -22.02
N TRP A 139 2.61 -10.04 -20.86
CA TRP A 139 1.29 -10.50 -20.42
C TRP A 139 0.35 -9.36 -20.06
N SER A 140 0.88 -8.16 -19.81
CA SER A 140 0.10 -6.97 -19.49
C SER A 140 0.19 -5.90 -20.58
N ASP A 141 0.56 -6.24 -21.82
CA ASP A 141 0.69 -5.27 -22.93
C ASP A 141 -0.64 -4.57 -23.27
N ASP A 142 -1.77 -5.19 -22.94
CA ASP A 142 -3.12 -4.64 -23.09
C ASP A 142 -3.51 -3.67 -21.96
N ILE A 143 -2.75 -3.63 -20.86
CA ILE A 143 -3.01 -2.71 -19.76
C ILE A 143 -2.58 -1.28 -20.14
N PRO A 144 -3.46 -0.27 -19.98
CA PRO A 144 -3.14 1.11 -20.33
C PRO A 144 -1.88 1.64 -19.65
N ALA A 145 -1.03 2.32 -20.40
CA ALA A 145 0.20 2.93 -19.87
C ALA A 145 -0.03 3.88 -18.66
N PRO A 146 -1.10 4.71 -18.63
CA PRO A 146 -1.40 5.52 -17.44
C PRO A 146 -1.66 4.68 -16.18
N TRP A 147 -2.26 3.49 -16.33
CA TRP A 147 -2.54 2.59 -15.19
C TRP A 147 -1.25 2.00 -14.65
N LYS A 148 -0.38 1.50 -15.54
CA LYS A 148 0.95 1.01 -15.16
C LYS A 148 1.74 2.09 -14.43
N HIS A 149 1.74 3.32 -14.96
CA HIS A 149 2.42 4.45 -14.35
C HIS A 149 1.88 4.79 -12.95
N MET A 150 0.55 4.84 -12.76
CA MET A 150 -0.03 5.10 -11.44
C MET A 150 0.31 4.00 -10.43
N VAL A 151 0.29 2.75 -10.86
CA VAL A 151 0.68 1.59 -10.04
C VAL A 151 2.15 1.69 -9.63
N GLU A 152 3.05 2.02 -10.55
CA GLU A 152 4.48 2.25 -10.26
C GLU A 152 4.71 3.41 -9.30
N LEU A 153 4.05 4.55 -9.52
CA LEU A 153 4.13 5.71 -8.63
C LEU A 153 3.65 5.38 -7.21
N SER A 154 2.59 4.57 -7.09
CA SER A 154 2.10 4.08 -5.79
C SER A 154 3.17 3.28 -5.03
N MET A 155 4.10 2.64 -5.76
CA MET A 155 5.19 1.84 -5.22
C MET A 155 6.54 2.58 -5.17
N ALA A 156 6.55 3.92 -5.30
CA ALA A 156 7.78 4.68 -5.20
C ALA A 156 8.53 4.40 -3.89
N HIS A 157 9.85 4.21 -3.98
CA HIS A 157 10.69 3.85 -2.83
C HIS A 157 10.62 4.91 -1.73
N ASN A 158 10.72 6.19 -2.10
CA ASN A 158 10.51 7.30 -1.18
C ASN A 158 9.00 7.51 -0.99
N PRO A 159 8.47 7.40 0.25
CA PRO A 159 7.05 7.56 0.50
C PRO A 159 6.48 8.92 0.07
N ASN A 160 7.29 9.99 0.14
CA ASN A 160 6.84 11.34 -0.25
C ASN A 160 6.59 11.49 -1.76
N ASP A 161 7.10 10.58 -2.58
CA ASP A 161 6.91 10.58 -4.04
C ASP A 161 5.65 9.82 -4.47
N ARG A 162 5.00 9.09 -3.55
CA ARG A 162 3.77 8.34 -3.81
C ARG A 162 2.57 9.30 -3.93
N PRO A 163 1.55 8.96 -4.73
CA PRO A 163 0.28 9.67 -4.71
C PRO A 163 -0.40 9.54 -3.35
N LEU A 164 -1.17 10.54 -2.98
CA LEU A 164 -2.10 10.45 -1.85
C LEU A 164 -3.29 9.55 -2.22
N MET A 165 -3.97 9.00 -1.22
CA MET A 165 -5.12 8.10 -1.42
C MET A 165 -6.27 8.78 -2.17
N ASN A 166 -6.47 10.08 -1.98
CA ASN A 166 -7.47 10.86 -2.71
C ASN A 166 -7.08 11.09 -4.18
N GLU A 167 -5.80 11.27 -4.47
CA GLU A 167 -5.27 11.39 -5.84
C GLU A 167 -5.39 10.07 -6.58
N LEU A 168 -5.06 8.96 -5.91
CA LEU A 168 -5.25 7.61 -6.41
C LEU A 168 -6.74 7.34 -6.72
N LEU A 169 -7.65 7.70 -5.79
CA LEU A 169 -9.09 7.59 -6.01
C LEU A 169 -9.55 8.41 -7.22
N GLY A 170 -9.17 9.69 -7.29
CA GLY A 170 -9.56 10.58 -8.38
C GLY A 170 -9.04 10.11 -9.75
N PHE A 171 -7.85 9.51 -9.79
CA PHE A 171 -7.34 8.86 -11.00
C PHE A 171 -8.26 7.72 -11.45
N TRP A 172 -8.54 6.75 -10.57
CA TRP A 172 -9.37 5.59 -10.95
C TRP A 172 -10.81 5.97 -11.29
N GLU A 173 -11.39 6.96 -10.61
CA GLU A 173 -12.71 7.50 -10.95
C GLU A 173 -12.73 8.10 -12.36
N LYS A 174 -11.69 8.85 -12.73
CA LYS A 174 -11.56 9.42 -14.07
C LYS A 174 -11.42 8.33 -15.14
N GLU A 175 -10.59 7.32 -14.90
CA GLU A 175 -10.42 6.19 -15.82
C GLU A 175 -11.73 5.43 -16.00
N LEU A 176 -12.47 5.17 -14.91
CA LEU A 176 -13.78 4.51 -14.97
C LEU A 176 -14.80 5.31 -15.79
N GLN A 177 -14.84 6.63 -15.62
CA GLN A 177 -15.72 7.52 -16.40
C GLN A 177 -15.32 7.54 -17.88
N GLY A 178 -14.02 7.64 -18.17
CA GLY A 178 -13.50 7.60 -19.53
C GLY A 178 -13.89 6.31 -20.27
N HIS A 179 -13.78 5.17 -19.58
CA HIS A 179 -14.20 3.88 -20.14
C HIS A 179 -15.71 3.81 -20.41
N ARG A 180 -16.55 4.28 -19.47
CA ARG A 180 -18.02 4.30 -19.64
C ARG A 180 -18.51 5.19 -20.78
N LEU A 181 -17.76 6.22 -21.15
CA LEU A 181 -18.08 7.09 -22.29
C LEU A 181 -17.59 6.52 -23.63
N SER A 182 -16.69 5.53 -23.60
CA SER A 182 -16.13 4.86 -24.78
C SER A 182 -16.79 3.52 -25.13
N SER A 183 -17.65 3.00 -24.24
CA SER A 183 -18.42 1.74 -24.36
C SER A 183 -19.86 1.99 -24.78
#